data_AF-A0A812VT46-F1
#
_entry.id   AF-A0A812VT46-F1
#
_cell.length_a   1.000
_cell.length_b   1.000
_cell.length_c   1.000
_cell.angle_alpha   90.00
_cell.angle_beta   90.00
_cell.angle_gamma   90.00
#
_symmetry.space_group_name_H-M   'P 1'
#
loop_
_entity.id
_entity.type
_entity.pdbx_description
1 polymer ?
#
loop_
_entity_poly.entity_id
_entity_poly.type
_entity_poly.pdbx_seq_one_letter_code
_entity_poly.pdbx_strand_id
1 'polypeptide(L)'
;MQHFAAKYCRDNPGRFSDEDCVYVLAYSVMMLQTSLHKPSIKEKDRMTKAQFISNNRGIDGGKDLPQEYLEALYDIAAWHILHPAGPVGFYLQFGSFESKSQDVCQDFLIESP
;
A
#
# COMPACT_ATOMS: atom_id res chain seq x y z
N MET A 1 10.82 8.37 4.19
CA MET A 1 10.26 7.05 4.57
C MET A 1 10.42 6.72 6.04
N GLN A 2 11.60 6.82 6.66
CA GLN A 2 11.72 6.58 8.12
C GLN A 2 10.90 7.57 8.97
N HIS A 3 10.90 8.86 8.63
CA HIS A 3 10.05 9.85 9.32
C HIS A 3 8.55 9.57 9.16
N PHE A 4 8.12 9.11 7.98
CA PHE A 4 6.75 8.67 7.73
C PHE A 4 6.38 7.47 8.60
N ALA A 5 7.23 6.44 8.63
CA ALA A 5 6.99 5.24 9.44
C ALA A 5 6.86 5.56 10.94
N ALA A 6 7.78 6.37 11.47
CA ALA A 6 7.74 6.81 12.86
C ALA A 6 6.48 7.64 13.19
N LYS A 7 6.09 8.55 12.30
CA LYS A 7 4.88 9.34 12.45
C LYS A 7 3.63 8.45 12.38
N TYR A 8 3.57 7.55 11.41
CA TYR A 8 2.43 6.67 11.20
C TYR A 8 2.21 5.74 12.40
N CYS A 9 3.27 5.13 12.94
CA CYS A 9 3.19 4.29 14.15
C CYS A 9 2.75 5.09 15.38
N ARG A 10 3.17 6.35 15.50
CA ARG A 10 2.74 7.24 16.58
C ARG A 10 1.26 7.61 16.48
N ASP A 11 0.79 7.88 15.27
CA ASP A 11 -0.60 8.28 15.01
C ASP A 11 -1.55 7.06 15.02
N ASN A 12 -1.04 5.85 14.78
CA ASN A 12 -1.77 4.59 14.73
C ASN A 12 -1.18 3.54 15.71
N PRO A 13 -1.25 3.77 17.03
CA PRO A 13 -0.67 2.86 18.01
C PRO A 13 -1.32 1.47 17.97
N GLY A 14 -0.49 0.42 18.00
CA GLY A 14 -0.93 -0.97 18.04
C GLY A 14 -1.38 -1.57 16.70
N ARG A 15 -1.26 -0.81 15.60
CA ARG A 15 -1.63 -1.29 14.26
C ARG A 15 -0.55 -2.15 13.60
N PHE A 16 0.72 -1.81 13.86
CA PHE A 16 1.89 -2.53 13.39
C PHE A 16 2.78 -2.85 14.60
N SER A 17 3.55 -3.92 14.53
CA SER A 17 4.43 -4.34 15.63
C SER A 17 5.59 -3.37 15.83
N ASP A 18 6.09 -2.77 14.74
CA ASP A 18 7.21 -1.83 14.76
C ASP A 18 7.18 -0.85 13.56
N GLU A 19 8.04 0.17 13.62
CA GLU A 19 8.23 1.15 12.54
C GLU A 19 8.87 0.53 11.29
N ASP A 20 9.64 -0.54 11.44
CA ASP A 20 10.31 -1.22 10.33
C ASP A 20 9.30 -1.91 9.41
N CYS A 21 8.23 -2.48 9.97
CA CYS A 21 7.11 -3.05 9.24
C CYS A 21 6.46 -2.01 8.33
N VAL A 22 6.18 -0.82 8.87
CA VAL A 22 5.59 0.29 8.12
C VAL A 22 6.54 0.76 7.02
N TYR A 23 7.83 0.89 7.34
CA TYR A 23 8.84 1.27 6.36
C TYR A 23 8.93 0.28 5.19
N VAL A 24 9.01 -1.02 5.48
CA VAL A 24 9.09 -2.09 4.47
C VAL A 24 7.81 -2.15 3.65
N LEU A 25 6.65 -2.08 4.29
CA LEU A 25 5.36 -2.07 3.60
C LEU A 25 5.24 -0.87 2.65
N ALA A 26 5.65 0.31 3.10
CA ALA A 26 5.61 1.52 2.29
C ALA A 26 6.52 1.41 1.05
N TYR A 27 7.72 0.84 1.21
CA TYR A 27 8.62 0.55 0.09
C TYR A 27 8.03 -0.49 -0.88
N SER A 28 7.36 -1.50 -0.35
CA SER A 28 6.67 -2.53 -1.12
C SER A 28 5.56 -1.95 -2.00
N VAL A 29 4.76 -1.02 -1.45
CA VAL A 29 3.72 -0.29 -2.20
C VAL A 29 4.34 0.59 -3.29
N MET A 30 5.47 1.26 -3.03
CA MET A 30 6.19 2.02 -4.07
C MET A 30 6.67 1.13 -5.22
N MET A 31 7.25 -0.04 -4.90
CA MET A 31 7.66 -1.02 -5.89
C MET A 31 6.47 -1.54 -6.70
N LEU A 32 5.34 -1.80 -6.05
CA LEU A 32 4.11 -2.20 -6.70
C LEU A 32 3.64 -1.14 -7.71
N GLN A 33 3.58 0.12 -7.31
CA GLN A 33 3.19 1.22 -8.21
C GLN A 33 4.08 1.29 -9.45
N THR A 34 5.41 1.19 -9.28
CA THR A 34 6.33 1.19 -10.43
C THR A 34 6.15 -0.04 -11.34
N SER A 35 5.84 -1.21 -10.77
CA SER A 35 5.56 -2.44 -11.51
C SER A 35 4.29 -2.34 -12.35
N LEU A 36 3.24 -1.74 -11.79
CA LEU A 36 1.95 -1.57 -12.47
C LEU A 36 1.97 -0.42 -13.48
N HIS A 37 2.73 0.66 -13.22
CA HIS A 37 2.72 1.87 -14.05
C HIS A 37 3.64 1.82 -15.26
N LYS A 38 4.81 1.17 -15.15
CA LYS A 38 5.82 1.23 -16.21
C LYS A 38 5.29 0.59 -17.50
N PRO A 39 5.11 1.35 -18.61
CA PRO A 39 4.60 0.81 -19.87
C PRO A 39 5.60 -0.14 -20.55
N SER A 40 6.87 -0.12 -20.11
CA SER A 40 7.91 -1.05 -20.55
C SER A 40 7.78 -2.45 -19.95
N ILE A 41 7.00 -2.63 -18.88
CA ILE A 41 6.75 -3.92 -18.25
C ILE A 41 5.55 -4.55 -18.95
N LYS A 42 5.72 -5.76 -19.50
CA LYS A 42 4.63 -6.48 -20.15
C LYS A 42 3.59 -6.86 -19.09
N GLU A 43 2.32 -6.94 -19.48
CA GLU A 43 1.22 -7.27 -18.56
C GLU A 43 1.49 -8.53 -17.73
N LYS A 44 2.03 -9.58 -18.37
CA LYS A 44 2.40 -10.84 -17.73
C LYS A 44 3.56 -10.76 -16.73
N ASP A 45 4.35 -9.69 -16.80
CA ASP A 45 5.53 -9.44 -15.97
C ASP A 45 5.21 -8.43 -14.85
N ARG A 46 3.97 -7.90 -14.81
CA ARG A 46 3.48 -7.04 -13.73
C ARG A 46 3.28 -7.87 -12.46
N MET A 47 3.55 -7.27 -11.32
CA MET A 47 3.33 -7.91 -10.03
C MET A 47 1.84 -8.21 -9.85
N THR A 48 1.50 -9.48 -9.66
CA THR A 48 0.14 -9.92 -9.38
C THR A 48 -0.19 -9.72 -7.90
N LYS A 49 -1.47 -9.67 -7.55
CA LYS A 49 -1.94 -9.61 -6.16
C LYS A 49 -1.35 -10.72 -5.29
N ALA A 50 -1.33 -11.95 -5.81
CA ALA A 50 -0.75 -13.11 -5.12
C ALA A 50 0.76 -12.96 -4.87
N GLN A 51 1.50 -12.41 -5.85
CA GLN A 51 2.93 -12.10 -5.69
C GLN A 51 3.13 -10.99 -4.64
N PHE A 52 2.32 -9.94 -4.66
CA PHE A 52 2.39 -8.87 -3.66
C PHE A 52 2.18 -9.40 -2.24
N ILE A 53 1.17 -10.23 -2.02
CA ILE A 53 0.94 -10.89 -0.71
C ILE A 53 2.15 -11.74 -0.33
N SER A 54 2.67 -12.55 -1.27
CA SER A 54 3.81 -13.42 -1.00
C SER A 54 5.09 -12.66 -0.68
N ASN A 55 5.32 -11.51 -1.32
CA ASN A 55 6.49 -10.67 -1.09
C ASN A 55 6.48 -9.98 0.28
N ASN A 56 5.31 -9.85 0.88
CA ASN A 56 5.11 -9.18 2.17
C ASN A 56 4.84 -10.16 3.32
N ARG A 57 5.17 -11.45 3.17
CA ARG A 57 5.11 -12.41 4.28
C ARG A 57 6.18 -12.10 5.33
N GLY A 58 5.82 -12.22 6.59
CA GLY A 58 6.73 -12.07 7.73
C GLY A 58 7.21 -10.64 8.00
N ILE A 59 6.69 -9.63 7.30
CA ILE A 59 7.20 -8.25 7.40
C ILE A 59 6.89 -7.58 8.74
N ASP A 60 5.96 -8.12 9.54
CA ASP A 60 5.59 -7.58 10.84
C ASP A 60 6.29 -8.35 11.96
N GLY A 61 7.59 -8.09 12.14
CA GLY A 61 8.40 -8.77 13.17
C GLY A 61 8.43 -10.30 13.03
N GLY A 62 8.40 -10.82 11.79
CA GLY A 62 8.32 -12.25 11.50
C GLY A 62 6.90 -12.80 11.37
N LYS A 63 5.86 -11.97 11.52
CA LYS A 63 4.45 -12.32 11.30
C LYS A 63 3.93 -11.76 9.98
N ASP A 64 2.89 -12.41 9.47
CA ASP A 64 2.16 -11.95 8.30
C ASP A 64 1.13 -10.87 8.71
N LEU A 65 1.02 -9.83 7.89
CA LEU A 65 -0.12 -8.90 7.97
C LEU A 65 -1.40 -9.61 7.50
N PRO A 66 -2.59 -9.11 7.90
CA PRO A 66 -3.86 -9.65 7.41
C PRO A 66 -3.89 -9.68 5.88
N GLN A 67 -4.29 -10.80 5.30
CA GLN A 67 -4.28 -10.98 3.84
C GLN A 67 -5.18 -9.96 3.16
N GLU A 68 -6.37 -9.73 3.71
CA GLU A 68 -7.37 -8.79 3.20
C GLU A 68 -6.83 -7.36 3.17
N TYR A 69 -5.94 -7.03 4.11
CA TYR A 69 -5.27 -5.72 4.15
C TYR A 69 -4.29 -5.56 2.98
N LEU A 70 -3.47 -6.58 2.69
CA LEU A 70 -2.55 -6.57 1.55
C LEU A 70 -3.29 -6.60 0.21
N GLU A 71 -4.41 -7.32 0.14
CA GLU A 71 -5.27 -7.35 -1.04
C GLU A 71 -5.88 -5.97 -1.35
N ALA A 72 -6.37 -5.29 -0.32
CA ALA A 72 -6.92 -3.94 -0.46
C ALA A 72 -5.84 -2.93 -0.92
N LEU A 73 -4.63 -2.99 -0.35
CA LEU A 73 -3.51 -2.15 -0.78
C LEU A 73 -3.17 -2.37 -2.25
N TYR A 74 -3.18 -3.62 -2.71
CA TYR A 74 -2.95 -3.95 -4.10
C TYR A 74 -4.02 -3.35 -5.01
N ASP A 75 -5.29 -3.52 -4.66
CA ASP A 75 -6.42 -3.01 -5.44
C ASP A 75 -6.41 -1.48 -5.51
N ILE A 76 -6.07 -0.80 -4.41
CA ILE A 76 -5.90 0.67 -4.39
C ILE A 76 -4.78 1.09 -5.35
N ALA A 77 -3.61 0.45 -5.29
CA ALA A 77 -2.50 0.76 -6.17
C ALA A 77 -2.83 0.51 -7.65
N ALA A 78 -3.56 -0.56 -7.96
CA ALA A 78 -4.01 -0.87 -9.32
C ALA A 78 -5.12 0.09 -9.80
N TRP A 79 -6.00 0.53 -8.91
CA TRP A 79 -7.11 1.42 -9.27
C TRP A 79 -6.62 2.79 -9.74
N HIS A 80 -5.61 3.35 -9.08
CA HIS A 80 -4.99 4.63 -9.46
C HIS A 80 -4.33 4.58 -10.86
N ILE A 81 -3.88 3.41 -11.29
CA ILE A 81 -3.29 3.18 -12.62
C ILE A 81 -4.37 3.15 -13.70
N LEU A 82 -5.53 2.56 -13.40
CA LEU A 82 -6.63 2.37 -14.35
C LEU A 82 -7.50 3.63 -14.53
N HIS A 83 -7.49 4.55 -13.56
CA HIS A 83 -8.32 5.75 -13.57
C HIS A 83 -7.51 7.02 -13.27
N PRO A 84 -6.88 7.63 -14.30
CA PRO A 84 -6.13 8.90 -14.14
C PRO A 84 -7.03 10.12 -13.86
N ALA A 85 -8.37 9.96 -13.89
CA ALA A 85 -9.35 11.02 -13.68
C ALA A 85 -9.79 11.14 -12.21
N GLY A 86 -8.83 11.48 -11.34
CA GLY A 86 -9.08 12.17 -10.06
C GLY A 86 -9.82 11.43 -8.92
N PRO A 87 -9.75 11.99 -7.69
CA PRO A 87 -10.13 11.33 -6.43
C PRO A 87 -11.64 11.11 -6.22
N VAL A 88 -12.51 11.50 -7.17
CA VAL A 88 -13.98 11.49 -6.95
C VAL A 88 -14.56 10.07 -6.93
N GLY A 89 -13.98 9.12 -7.67
CA GLY A 89 -14.37 7.71 -7.64
C GLY A 89 -13.82 6.92 -6.44
N PHE A 90 -12.72 7.41 -5.83
CA PHE A 90 -12.05 6.76 -4.71
C PHE A 90 -12.89 6.81 -3.42
N TYR A 91 -13.49 7.97 -3.11
CA TYR A 91 -14.30 8.14 -1.89
C TYR A 91 -15.64 7.40 -1.91
N LEU A 92 -16.24 7.17 -3.09
CA LEU A 92 -17.59 6.59 -3.20
C LEU A 92 -17.60 5.05 -3.14
N GLN A 93 -16.52 4.38 -3.57
CA GLN A 93 -16.41 2.91 -3.53
C GLN A 93 -15.81 2.40 -2.21
N PHE A 94 -14.86 3.14 -1.61
CA PHE A 94 -14.17 2.75 -0.38
C PHE A 94 -14.82 3.30 0.92
N GLY A 95 -16.00 3.90 0.85
CA GLY A 95 -16.74 4.39 2.03
C GLY A 95 -17.07 3.34 3.10
N SER A 96 -16.80 2.05 2.84
CA SER A 96 -16.94 0.95 3.80
C SER A 96 -15.60 0.32 4.24
N PHE A 97 -14.46 0.75 3.72
CA PHE A 97 -13.15 0.26 4.16
C PHE A 97 -12.60 1.22 5.20
N GLU A 98 -12.29 0.72 6.40
CA GLU A 98 -11.91 1.53 7.57
C GLU A 98 -11.00 2.72 7.20
N SER A 99 -11.40 3.92 7.63
CA SER A 99 -10.69 5.19 7.40
C SER A 99 -9.17 5.10 7.60
N LYS A 100 -8.80 4.23 8.52
CA LYS A 100 -7.48 4.04 9.07
C LYS A 100 -6.53 3.26 8.11
N SER A 101 -7.06 2.56 7.10
CA SER A 101 -6.29 1.88 6.04
C SER A 101 -6.01 2.77 4.84
N GLN A 102 -6.80 3.84 4.68
CA GLN A 102 -6.61 4.83 3.62
C GLN A 102 -5.43 5.74 3.93
N ASP A 103 -5.16 6.02 5.22
CA ASP A 103 -4.10 6.92 5.68
C ASP A 103 -2.70 6.50 5.19
N VAL A 104 -2.34 5.20 5.20
CA VAL A 104 -1.03 4.74 4.70
C VAL A 104 -0.84 5.10 3.23
N CYS A 105 -1.86 4.85 2.41
CA CYS A 105 -1.76 5.10 0.96
C CYS A 105 -1.88 6.59 0.64
N GLN A 106 -2.77 7.32 1.32
CA GLN A 106 -3.01 8.74 1.08
C GLN A 106 -1.80 9.59 1.50
N ASP A 107 -1.26 9.36 2.71
CA ASP A 107 -0.11 10.10 3.23
C ASP A 107 1.17 9.78 2.42
N PHE A 108 1.32 8.55 1.95
CA PHE A 108 2.46 8.16 1.11
C PHE A 108 2.43 8.79 -0.29
N LEU A 109 1.24 8.95 -0.88
CA LEU A 109 1.05 9.59 -2.18
C LEU A 109 1.21 11.12 -2.12
N ILE A 110 1.03 11.74 -0.95
CA ILE A 110 1.16 13.19 -0.76
C ILE A 110 2.60 13.60 -0.37
N GLU A 111 3.35 12.75 0.34
CA GLU A 111 4.74 13.04 0.76
C GLU A 111 5.83 12.63 -0.25
N SER A 112 5.46 12.16 -1.43
CA SER A 112 6.44 11.93 -2.51
C SER A 112 6.80 13.27 -3.16
N PRO A 113 8.08 13.70 -3.19
CA PRO A 113 8.49 14.97 -3.78
C PRO A 113 8.27 15.02 -5.31
#